data_AF-A0A9X9QAD6-F1
#
_entry.id   AF-A0A9X9QAD6-F1
#
_cell.length_a   1.000
_cell.length_b   1.000
_cell.length_c   1.000
_cell.angle_alpha   90.00
_cell.angle_beta   90.00
_cell.angle_gamma   90.00
#
_symmetry.space_group_name_H-M   'P 1'
#
loop_
_entity.id
_entity.type
_entity.pdbx_description
1 polymer ?
#
loop_
_entity_poly.entity_id
_entity_poly.type
_entity_poly.pdbx_seq_one_letter_code
_entity_poly.pdbx_strand_id
1 'polypeptide(L)'
;MDILKLFFNYQGFKDNVYRKRRKYFADLAMNYKHGDPIPKVEFTEEEIKTWGTVFRELNKLYPTHACREYLKNLPLLSKYCGYREDNIPQLEDVSNFLK
;
A
#
# COMPACT_ATOMS: atom_id res chain seq x y z
N MET A 1 -20.87 -6.62 -7.81
CA MET A 1 -20.73 -5.28 -7.18
C MET A 1 -19.61 -4.57 -7.91
N ASP A 2 -19.93 -3.62 -8.78
CA ASP A 2 -18.93 -2.93 -9.60
C ASP A 2 -18.10 -1.96 -8.76
N ILE A 3 -16.87 -2.35 -8.45
CA ILE A 3 -15.86 -1.52 -7.77
C ILE A 3 -15.59 -0.19 -8.53
N LEU A 4 -16.02 -0.11 -9.80
CA LEU A 4 -15.92 1.06 -10.66
C LEU A 4 -16.93 2.19 -10.35
N LYS A 5 -18.00 1.92 -9.59
CA LYS A 5 -19.11 2.90 -9.39
C LYS A 5 -18.80 4.03 -8.40
N LEU A 6 -17.67 4.00 -7.70
CA LEU A 6 -17.34 4.93 -6.61
C LEU A 6 -16.55 6.20 -7.01
N PHE A 7 -16.22 6.41 -8.29
CA PHE A 7 -15.14 7.33 -8.69
C PHE A 7 -15.56 8.60 -9.46
N PHE A 8 -16.83 9.02 -9.47
CA PHE A 8 -17.23 10.16 -10.32
C PHE A 8 -16.54 11.50 -9.98
N ASN A 9 -16.05 11.67 -8.73
CA ASN A 9 -15.35 12.87 -8.25
C ASN A 9 -13.83 12.69 -8.06
N TYR A 10 -13.23 11.57 -8.50
CA TYR A 10 -11.81 11.28 -8.28
C TYR A 10 -10.94 11.78 -9.45
N GLN A 11 -9.84 12.48 -9.15
CA GLN A 11 -8.93 13.06 -10.16
C GLN A 11 -8.44 12.04 -11.21
N GLY A 12 -8.23 10.78 -10.82
CA GLY A 12 -7.82 9.70 -11.74
C GLY A 12 -8.96 9.01 -12.50
N PHE A 13 -10.22 9.48 -12.41
CA PHE A 13 -11.35 8.77 -13.04
C PHE A 13 -11.31 8.78 -14.57
N LYS A 14 -10.75 9.83 -15.17
CA LYS A 14 -10.57 9.92 -16.63
C LYS A 14 -9.25 9.29 -17.11
N ASP A 15 -8.38 8.89 -16.19
CA ASP A 15 -7.11 8.26 -16.53
C ASP A 15 -7.30 6.77 -16.80
N ASN A 16 -7.17 6.40 -18.07
CA ASN A 16 -7.32 5.01 -18.53
C ASN A 16 -6.19 4.10 -18.02
N VAL A 17 -4.97 4.62 -17.80
CA VAL A 17 -3.84 3.86 -17.27
C VAL A 17 -4.11 3.53 -15.81
N TYR A 18 -4.48 4.54 -15.01
CA TYR A 18 -4.85 4.34 -13.61
C TYR A 18 -6.03 3.36 -13.46
N ARG A 19 -7.06 3.46 -14.32
CA ARG A 19 -8.19 2.53 -14.32
C ARG A 19 -7.79 1.08 -14.61
N LYS A 20 -6.93 0.87 -15.61
CA LYS A 20 -6.40 -0.47 -15.92
C LYS A 20 -5.58 -1.01 -14.74
N ARG A 21 -4.74 -0.17 -14.12
CA ARG A 21 -3.95 -0.54 -12.94
C ARG A 21 -4.83 -0.90 -11.74
N ARG A 22 -5.91 -0.17 -11.50
CA ARG A 22 -6.91 -0.50 -10.46
C ARG A 22 -7.67 -1.79 -10.75
N LYS A 23 -7.99 -2.06 -12.01
CA LYS A 23 -8.59 -3.33 -12.42
C LYS A 23 -7.64 -4.51 -12.17
N TYR A 24 -6.36 -4.37 -12.49
CA TYR A 24 -5.33 -5.38 -12.19
C TYR A 24 -5.31 -5.75 -10.69
N PHE A 25 -5.29 -4.76 -9.78
CA PHE A 25 -5.36 -5.03 -8.34
C PHE A 25 -6.67 -5.69 -7.90
N ALA A 26 -7.80 -5.30 -8.50
CA ALA A 26 -9.09 -5.93 -8.23
C ALA A 26 -9.10 -7.40 -8.69
N ASP A 27 -8.56 -7.69 -9.87
CA ASP A 27 -8.47 -9.04 -10.41
C ASP A 27 -7.55 -9.92 -9.53
N LEU A 28 -6.44 -9.38 -8.98
CA LEU A 28 -5.61 -10.10 -8.00
C LEU A 28 -6.41 -10.48 -6.73
N ALA A 29 -7.15 -9.52 -6.17
CA ALA A 29 -7.93 -9.75 -4.95
C ALA A 29 -9.07 -10.75 -5.18
N MET A 30 -9.73 -10.71 -6.35
CA MET A 30 -10.82 -11.64 -6.69
C MET A 30 -10.35 -13.08 -6.88
N ASN A 31 -9.09 -13.29 -7.25
CA ASN A 31 -8.51 -14.61 -7.47
C ASN A 31 -7.84 -15.21 -6.23
N TYR A 32 -7.68 -14.43 -5.16
CA TYR A 32 -7.09 -14.89 -3.91
C TYR A 32 -8.00 -15.90 -3.18
N LYS A 33 -7.42 -16.94 -2.59
CA LYS A 33 -8.11 -17.90 -1.72
C LYS A 33 -7.46 -17.93 -0.34
N HIS A 34 -8.27 -18.16 0.69
CA HIS A 34 -7.75 -18.25 2.05
C HIS A 34 -6.72 -19.38 2.16
N GLY A 35 -5.54 -19.05 2.71
CA GLY A 35 -4.42 -19.96 2.84
C GLY A 35 -3.36 -19.81 1.76
N ASP A 36 -3.69 -19.22 0.60
CA ASP A 36 -2.70 -18.91 -0.42
C ASP A 36 -1.79 -17.75 0.02
N PRO A 37 -0.53 -17.69 -0.45
CA PRO A 37 0.29 -16.50 -0.26
C PRO A 37 -0.29 -15.33 -1.06
N ILE A 38 -0.21 -14.12 -0.51
CA ILE A 38 -0.65 -12.90 -1.20
C ILE A 38 0.32 -12.63 -2.37
N PRO A 39 -0.17 -12.46 -3.61
CA PRO A 39 0.69 -12.22 -4.76
C PRO A 39 1.55 -10.97 -4.59
N LYS A 40 2.85 -11.06 -4.93
CA LYS A 40 3.73 -9.90 -4.97
C LYS A 40 3.42 -9.03 -6.19
N VAL A 41 3.53 -7.73 -6.02
CA VAL A 41 3.30 -6.74 -7.07
C VAL A 41 4.55 -5.91 -7.30
N GLU A 42 4.94 -5.78 -8.56
CA GLU A 42 5.93 -4.79 -8.98
C GLU A 42 5.24 -3.43 -9.14
N PHE A 43 5.64 -2.47 -8.32
CA PHE A 43 5.12 -1.11 -8.35
C PHE A 43 5.90 -0.26 -9.35
N THR A 44 5.20 0.64 -10.02
CA THR A 44 5.85 1.58 -10.94
C THR A 44 6.64 2.64 -10.17
N GLU A 45 7.58 3.29 -10.83
CA GLU A 45 8.33 4.42 -10.24
C GLU A 45 7.40 5.54 -9.76
N GLU A 46 6.30 5.81 -10.48
CA GLU A 46 5.30 6.80 -10.09
C GLU A 46 4.55 6.40 -8.81
N GLU A 47 4.19 5.12 -8.68
CA GLU A 47 3.56 4.58 -7.48
C GLU A 47 4.52 4.67 -6.28
N ILE A 48 5.79 4.30 -6.46
CA ILE A 48 6.83 4.38 -5.43
C ILE A 48 7.08 5.84 -5.02
N LYS A 49 7.13 6.78 -5.97
CA LYS A 49 7.30 8.20 -5.68
C LYS A 49 6.12 8.78 -4.90
N THR A 50 4.90 8.36 -5.25
CA THR A 50 3.68 8.74 -4.53
C THR A 50 3.74 8.23 -3.08
N TRP A 51 4.11 6.96 -2.90
CA TRP A 51 4.33 6.37 -1.59
C TRP A 51 5.38 7.14 -0.78
N GLY A 52 6.57 7.39 -1.35
CA GLY A 52 7.65 8.08 -0.65
C GLY A 52 7.26 9.48 -0.20
N THR A 53 6.47 10.19 -1.00
CA THR A 53 5.93 11.49 -0.62
C THR A 53 5.07 11.39 0.64
N VAL A 54 4.10 10.48 0.67
CA VAL A 54 3.22 10.29 1.84
C VAL A 54 4.02 9.78 3.05
N PHE A 55 4.88 8.79 2.84
CA PHE A 55 5.71 8.19 3.88
C PHE A 55 6.54 9.25 4.59
N ARG A 56 7.28 10.07 3.83
CA ARG A 56 8.14 11.12 4.39
C ARG A 56 7.36 12.17 5.16
N GLU A 57 6.25 12.67 4.62
CA GLU A 57 5.49 13.74 5.27
C GLU A 57 4.81 13.27 6.56
N LEU A 58 4.27 12.04 6.60
CA LEU A 58 3.66 11.51 7.82
C LEU A 58 4.70 11.14 8.87
N ASN A 59 5.89 10.64 8.48
CA ASN A 59 6.96 10.31 9.42
C ASN A 59 7.45 11.53 10.21
N LYS A 60 7.34 12.75 9.67
CA LYS A 60 7.64 13.98 10.42
C LYS A 60 6.68 14.23 11.59
N LEU A 61 5.43 13.74 11.48
CA LEU A 61 4.37 14.01 12.45
C LEU A 61 4.29 12.95 13.55
N TYR A 62 4.69 11.72 13.27
CA TYR A 62 4.54 10.61 14.20
C TYR A 62 5.18 10.81 15.57
N PRO A 63 6.40 11.38 15.73
CA PRO A 63 7.02 11.54 17.04
C PRO A 63 6.17 12.32 18.05
N THR A 64 5.31 13.23 17.58
CA THR A 64 4.49 14.11 18.42
C THR A 64 3.01 13.74 18.42
N HIS A 65 2.51 13.02 17.40
CA HIS A 65 1.08 12.76 17.23
C HIS A 65 0.69 11.29 17.31
N ALA A 66 1.63 10.37 17.08
CA ALA A 66 1.34 8.95 17.13
C ALA A 66 1.39 8.41 18.57
N CYS A 67 0.56 7.42 18.86
CA CYS A 67 0.62 6.74 20.16
C CYS A 67 1.92 5.94 20.32
N ARG A 68 2.25 5.63 21.57
CA ARG A 68 3.46 4.87 21.93
C ARG A 68 3.53 3.51 21.23
N GLU A 69 2.41 2.81 21.09
CA GLU A 69 2.32 1.51 20.44
C GLU A 69 2.69 1.59 18.97
N TYR A 70 2.26 2.65 18.28
CA TYR A 70 2.64 2.89 16.89
C TYR A 70 4.14 3.18 16.76
N LEU A 71 4.67 4.09 17.60
CA LEU A 71 6.10 4.45 17.59
C LEU A 71 7.02 3.27 17.92
N LYS A 72 6.57 2.36 18.80
CA LYS A 72 7.32 1.13 19.13
C LYS A 72 7.40 0.17 17.96
N ASN A 73 6.33 0.05 17.17
CA ASN A 73 6.21 -0.95 16.11
C ASN A 73 6.70 -0.47 14.74
N LEU A 74 6.64 0.84 14.45
CA LEU A 74 7.06 1.38 13.16
C LEU A 74 8.52 1.01 12.78
N PRO A 75 9.52 1.10 13.68
CA PRO A 75 10.88 0.65 13.37
C PRO A 75 10.98 -0.84 13.04
N LEU A 76 10.11 -1.67 13.62
CA LEU A 76 10.06 -3.12 13.33
C LEU A 76 9.53 -3.36 11.92
N LEU A 77 8.50 -2.62 11.50
CA LEU A 77 7.98 -2.68 10.14
C LEU A 77 9.02 -2.22 9.11
N SER A 78 9.83 -1.20 9.43
CA SER A 78 10.95 -0.79 8.57
C SER A 78 12.01 -1.88 8.46
N LYS A 79 12.33 -2.54 9.58
CA LYS A 79 13.37 -3.59 9.64
C LYS A 79 12.96 -4.89 8.95
N TYR A 80 11.72 -5.33 9.13
CA TYR A 80 11.27 -6.67 8.74
C TYR A 80 10.34 -6.68 7.51
N CYS A 81 9.59 -5.60 7.28
CA CYS A 81 8.62 -5.53 6.17
C CYS A 81 9.03 -4.56 5.07
N GLY A 82 10.21 -3.92 5.19
CA GLY A 82 10.72 -3.00 4.18
C GLY A 82 9.96 -1.68 4.09
N TYR A 83 9.35 -1.20 5.18
CA TYR A 83 8.76 0.15 5.23
C TYR A 83 9.88 1.19 5.10
N ARG A 84 10.04 1.75 3.90
CA ARG A 84 11.00 2.80 3.57
C ARG A 84 10.40 3.75 2.56
N GLU A 85 10.95 4.96 2.45
CA GLU A 85 10.48 5.98 1.53
C GLU A 85 10.53 5.54 0.05
N ASP A 86 11.50 4.71 -0.31
CA ASP A 86 11.77 4.23 -1.67
C ASP A 86 11.16 2.85 -1.97
N ASN A 87 10.35 2.29 -1.07
CA ASN A 87 9.83 0.93 -1.21
C ASN A 87 8.43 0.77 -0.62
N ILE A 88 7.47 0.41 -1.47
CA ILE A 88 6.14 -0.02 -1.02
C ILE A 88 6.24 -1.45 -0.48
N PRO A 89 5.91 -1.70 0.79
CA PRO A 89 6.00 -3.03 1.39
C PRO A 89 5.01 -4.01 0.73
N GLN A 90 5.43 -5.27 0.56
CA GLN A 90 4.56 -6.32 0.03
C GLN A 90 3.63 -6.85 1.12
N LEU A 91 2.36 -7.05 0.78
CA LEU A 91 1.35 -7.48 1.75
C LEU A 91 1.63 -8.86 2.34
N GLU A 92 2.25 -9.78 1.60
CA GLU A 92 2.64 -11.10 2.13
C GLU A 92 3.69 -10.97 3.25
N ASP A 93 4.68 -10.10 3.07
CA ASP A 93 5.75 -9.89 4.06
C ASP A 93 5.17 -9.21 5.32
N VAL A 94 4.20 -8.32 5.17
CA VAL A 94 3.45 -7.70 6.28
C VAL A 94 2.55 -8.71 6.99
N SER A 95 1.82 -9.53 6.23
CA SER A 95 0.94 -10.59 6.76
C SER A 95 1.73 -11.56 7.62
N ASN A 96 2.90 -12.01 7.14
CA ASN A 96 3.75 -12.93 7.89
C ASN A 96 4.39 -12.31 9.13
N PHE A 97 4.63 -10.99 9.16
CA PHE A 97 5.10 -10.29 10.35
C PHE A 97 4.02 -10.17 11.45
N LEU A 98 2.74 -10.14 11.07
CA LEU A 98 1.62 -9.94 11.99
C LEU A 98 1.01 -11.23 12.55
N LYS A 99 1.32 -12.39 11.96
CA LYS A 99 0.91 -13.72 12.46
C LYS A 99 1.65 -14.07 13.75
#